data_AF-A0AAD7K152-F1
#
_entry.id   AF-A0AAD7K152-F1
#
_cell.length_a   1.000
_cell.length_b   1.000
_cell.length_c   1.000
_cell.angle_alpha   90.00
_cell.angle_beta   90.00
_cell.angle_gamma   90.00
#
_symmetry.space_group_name_H-M   'P 1'
#
loop_
_entity.id
_entity.type
_entity.pdbx_description
1 polymer ?
#
loop_
_entity_poly.entity_id
_entity_poly.type
_entity_poly.pdbx_seq_one_letter_code
_entity_poly.pdbx_strand_id
1 'polypeptide(L)'
;VQYLTHTSVQWYSRQKWDNAITMVSKDVRKFRIGMALVFADYVLAFVTIDLLFQPTWVEDILNLYIPPNIYTSTSEFLALVAGWISSENLLSGRKNQLACNVIRDANKIWYGIGVYTVMELFFMAGLSPFLTVYELFANPSRTARFLAAFYTYIHVGESNLWYIFSGWPSVLNEADPLYLHRPLLRPCIHDGVLAPTRDQRLRDSDWLYVWAKDRVLMSTRMADLHILDEFDVSNTTVCRDTVNKLYDVFEPTLLEPALQPHSPFGALIFGPAMWLSMGGLHPNTDPLTALYTEHDLLGASTKLAQGLYTGQLFLPAVDLKCARRDTFTYSGPKEITLIFHLILAYAYCSPRTQARLTKSKVNQITGTLRQSMLFKSIVQDTQGVSIGPLEYCGNGHIVHLGNIPQYVSCVTLLR
;
A
#
# COMPACT_ATOMS: atom_id res chain seq x y z
N VAL A 1 4.80 13.31 15.44
CA VAL A 1 5.56 13.58 14.19
C VAL A 1 4.78 12.98 13.04
N GLN A 2 4.48 13.75 12.00
CA GLN A 2 3.96 13.14 10.78
C GLN A 2 5.13 12.56 9.99
N TYR A 3 5.14 11.24 9.80
CA TYR A 3 6.09 10.58 8.91
C TYR A 3 5.68 10.91 7.48
N LEU A 4 6.14 12.07 7.01
CA LEU A 4 6.11 12.37 5.59
C LEU A 4 7.00 11.37 4.86
N THR A 5 6.72 11.15 3.57
CA THR A 5 7.52 10.30 2.71
C THR A 5 9.01 10.61 2.91
N HIS A 6 9.84 9.58 3.09
CA HIS A 6 11.30 9.71 3.26
C HIS A 6 11.77 10.21 4.65
N THR A 7 11.08 9.85 5.74
CA THR A 7 11.58 10.01 7.12
C THR A 7 11.64 8.67 7.85
N SER A 8 12.68 8.47 8.68
CA SER A 8 12.84 7.29 9.56
C SER A 8 13.33 7.67 10.97
N VAL A 9 13.07 6.83 11.97
CA VAL A 9 13.24 7.13 13.41
C VAL A 9 14.34 6.30 14.07
N GLN A 10 15.33 6.99 14.62
CA GLN A 10 16.61 6.42 15.01
C GLN A 10 16.92 6.45 16.46
N TRP A 11 17.53 5.38 16.94
CA TRP A 11 18.24 5.37 18.21
C TRP A 11 19.74 5.24 17.97
N TYR A 12 20.49 6.26 18.36
CA TYR A 12 21.95 6.21 18.42
C TYR A 12 22.37 6.15 19.88
N SER A 13 23.41 5.38 20.19
CA SER A 13 24.14 5.62 21.44
C SER A 13 24.79 7.01 21.40
N ARG A 14 24.93 7.64 22.56
CA ARG A 14 25.51 8.98 22.66
C ARG A 14 26.91 9.03 22.05
N GLN A 15 27.73 8.02 22.34
CA GLN A 15 29.07 7.87 21.78
C GLN A 15 29.05 7.80 20.24
N LYS A 16 28.15 7.01 19.64
CA LYS A 16 28.05 6.88 18.18
C LYS A 16 27.57 8.18 17.55
N TRP A 17 26.62 8.86 18.18
CA TRP A 17 26.16 10.16 17.72
C TRP A 17 27.31 11.18 17.68
N ASP A 18 28.01 11.36 18.80
CA ASP A 18 29.03 12.39 18.97
C ASP A 18 30.31 12.09 18.17
N ASN A 19 30.66 10.81 17.97
CA ASN A 19 31.92 10.42 17.33
C ASN A 19 31.79 10.03 15.85
N ALA A 20 30.60 9.63 15.39
CA ALA A 20 30.41 9.14 14.02
C ALA A 20 29.38 9.94 13.23
N ILE A 21 28.24 10.32 13.84
CA ILE A 21 27.14 10.97 13.10
C ILE A 21 27.37 12.47 12.91
N THR A 22 27.85 13.16 13.95
CA THR A 22 28.13 14.61 13.93
C THR A 22 29.45 14.95 13.27
N MET A 23 30.39 14.01 13.24
CA MET A 23 31.75 14.19 12.69
C MET A 23 31.83 14.11 11.16
N VAL A 24 30.73 13.78 10.48
CA VAL A 24 30.69 13.60 9.03
C VAL A 24 29.63 14.49 8.39
N SER A 25 29.89 14.96 7.16
CA SER A 25 28.91 15.76 6.42
C SER A 25 27.70 14.92 5.99
N LYS A 26 26.59 15.59 5.69
CA LYS A 26 25.39 14.96 5.10
C LYS A 26 25.72 14.19 3.80
N ASP A 27 26.72 14.64 3.04
CA ASP A 27 27.10 14.02 1.78
C ASP A 27 27.86 12.71 1.99
N VAL A 28 28.54 12.57 3.14
CA VAL A 28 29.21 11.32 3.54
C VAL A 28 28.19 10.32 4.06
N ARG A 29 27.32 10.73 4.98
CA ARG A 29 26.30 9.83 5.58
C ARG A 29 25.11 9.54 4.66
N LYS A 30 24.91 10.28 3.56
CA LYS A 30 23.82 10.13 2.57
C LYS A 30 22.40 10.33 3.12
N PHE A 31 22.27 10.91 4.31
CA PHE A 31 21.01 11.34 4.89
C PHE A 31 21.15 12.66 5.66
N ARG A 32 20.01 13.27 5.93
CA ARG A 32 19.86 14.51 6.69
C ARG A 32 19.18 14.21 8.03
N ILE A 33 19.40 15.07 9.00
CA ILE A 33 18.75 14.99 10.32
C ILE A 33 17.68 16.08 10.31
N GLY A 34 16.41 15.70 10.31
CA GLY A 34 15.29 16.64 10.43
C GLY A 34 15.11 17.10 11.86
N MET A 35 15.23 16.18 12.83
CA MET A 35 15.15 16.47 14.26
C MET A 35 16.01 15.47 15.04
N ALA A 36 16.57 15.87 16.17
CA ALA A 36 17.23 14.96 17.11
C ALA A 36 16.86 15.36 18.54
N LEU A 37 16.40 14.39 19.33
CA LEU A 37 16.11 14.53 20.75
C LEU A 37 17.24 13.84 21.51
N VAL A 38 18.00 14.62 22.26
CA VAL A 38 19.23 14.17 22.91
C VAL A 38 18.94 13.84 24.36
N PHE A 39 19.14 12.58 24.73
CA PHE A 39 19.07 12.08 26.10
C PHE A 39 20.49 11.84 26.65
N ALA A 40 20.58 11.36 27.89
CA ALA A 40 21.86 11.08 28.54
C ALA A 40 22.70 10.07 27.73
N ASP A 41 22.15 8.88 27.51
CA ASP A 41 22.88 7.76 26.89
C ASP A 41 22.55 7.56 25.41
N TYR A 42 21.50 8.20 24.91
CA TYR A 42 20.96 7.97 23.58
C TYR A 42 20.50 9.24 22.89
N VAL A 43 20.43 9.19 21.56
CA VAL A 43 19.82 10.22 20.72
C VAL A 43 18.73 9.59 19.88
N LEU A 44 17.51 10.12 20.01
CA LEU A 44 16.39 9.80 19.13
C LEU A 44 16.40 10.75 17.94
N ALA A 45 16.79 10.29 16.74
CA ALA A 45 16.87 11.14 15.56
C ALA A 45 15.80 10.81 14.51
N PHE A 46 15.25 11.83 13.89
CA PHE A 46 14.33 11.73 12.76
C PHE A 46 15.15 12.06 11.51
N VAL A 47 15.64 11.01 10.83
CA VAL A 47 16.50 11.14 9.65
C VAL A 47 15.67 11.11 8.38
N THR A 48 16.14 11.82 7.35
CA THR A 48 15.39 12.03 6.10
C THR A 48 16.34 12.24 4.93
N ILE A 49 15.94 11.84 3.72
CA ILE A 49 16.73 12.07 2.50
C ILE A 49 16.68 13.55 2.08
N ASP A 50 15.54 14.20 2.25
CA ASP A 50 15.19 15.48 1.61
C ASP A 50 14.74 16.59 2.57
N LEU A 51 14.68 16.33 3.88
CA LEU A 51 14.11 17.24 4.90
C LEU A 51 12.59 17.43 4.77
N LEU A 52 11.88 16.52 4.09
CA LEU A 52 10.43 16.45 4.18
C LEU A 52 10.05 15.79 5.51
N PHE A 53 9.91 16.63 6.53
CA PHE A 53 9.55 16.25 7.90
C PHE A 53 8.67 17.35 8.52
N GLN A 54 7.59 16.95 9.19
CA GLN A 54 6.67 17.89 9.84
C GLN A 54 6.43 17.48 11.31
N PRO A 55 7.10 18.15 12.27
CA PRO A 55 6.81 17.95 13.68
C PRO A 55 5.52 18.68 14.06
N THR A 56 4.81 18.12 15.03
CA THR A 56 3.70 18.79 15.71
C THR A 56 4.03 18.76 17.20
N TRP A 57 4.02 19.93 17.81
CA TRP A 57 4.28 20.11 19.24
C TRP A 57 2.98 20.49 19.91
N VAL A 58 2.73 19.88 21.05
CA VAL A 58 1.60 20.18 21.92
C VAL A 58 2.10 20.16 23.36
N GLU A 59 1.53 20.99 24.21
CA GLU A 59 1.91 21.05 25.64
C GLU A 59 1.42 19.83 26.43
N ASP A 60 0.28 19.28 26.02
CA ASP A 60 -0.38 18.12 26.64
C ASP A 60 -0.65 17.05 25.57
N ILE A 61 -0.42 15.79 25.92
CA ILE A 61 -0.71 14.64 25.06
C ILE A 61 -2.19 14.58 24.67
N LEU A 62 -3.10 15.10 25.50
CA LEU A 62 -4.53 15.19 25.20
C LEU A 62 -4.84 16.14 24.04
N ASN A 63 -3.96 17.10 23.77
CA ASN A 63 -4.07 18.02 22.64
C ASN A 63 -3.42 17.44 21.37
N LEU A 64 -2.73 16.29 21.45
CA LEU A 64 -2.13 15.64 20.29
C LEU A 64 -3.23 14.97 19.46
N TYR A 65 -3.53 15.55 18.30
CA TYR A 65 -4.40 14.89 17.34
C TYR A 65 -3.71 13.65 16.77
N ILE A 66 -4.25 12.48 17.09
CA ILE A 66 -3.88 11.20 16.49
C ILE A 66 -5.02 10.83 15.53
N PRO A 67 -4.76 10.75 14.22
CA PRO A 67 -5.79 10.33 13.29
C PRO A 67 -6.22 8.88 13.58
N PRO A 68 -7.51 8.55 13.37
CA PRO A 68 -7.97 7.19 13.57
C PRO A 68 -7.20 6.24 12.64
N ASN A 69 -6.85 5.07 13.15
CA ASN A 69 -6.17 4.03 12.39
C ASN A 69 -7.23 3.04 11.87
N ILE A 70 -7.19 2.69 10.58
CA ILE A 70 -8.17 1.79 9.98
C ILE A 70 -8.20 0.40 10.66
N TYR A 71 -7.07 -0.06 11.21
CA TYR A 71 -6.93 -1.34 11.88
C TYR A 71 -7.43 -1.32 13.32
N THR A 72 -7.00 -0.33 14.13
CA THR A 72 -7.32 -0.30 15.58
C THR A 72 -8.55 0.54 15.94
N SER A 73 -8.95 1.47 15.08
CA SER A 73 -10.10 2.37 15.25
C SER A 73 -10.97 2.39 13.99
N THR A 74 -11.30 1.20 13.45
CA THR A 74 -11.96 1.05 12.14
C THR A 74 -13.19 1.94 11.98
N SER A 75 -14.12 1.93 12.95
CA SER A 75 -15.36 2.71 12.84
C SER A 75 -15.11 4.22 12.71
N GLU A 76 -14.21 4.78 13.51
CA GLU A 76 -13.82 6.19 13.46
C GLU A 76 -13.13 6.54 12.14
N PHE A 77 -12.29 5.63 11.64
CA PHE A 77 -11.65 5.80 10.33
C PHE A 77 -12.68 5.77 9.19
N LEU A 78 -13.67 4.88 9.24
CA LEU A 78 -14.75 4.85 8.24
C LEU A 78 -15.58 6.14 8.30
N ALA A 79 -15.84 6.68 9.49
CA ALA A 79 -16.51 7.97 9.64
C ALA A 79 -15.70 9.12 9.02
N LEU A 80 -14.38 9.15 9.26
CA LEU A 80 -13.47 10.12 8.66
C LEU A 80 -13.50 10.04 7.12
N VAL A 81 -13.40 8.84 6.56
CA VAL A 81 -13.43 8.63 5.10
C VAL A 81 -14.80 9.00 4.52
N ALA A 82 -15.90 8.60 5.16
CA ALA A 82 -17.25 8.96 4.72
C ALA A 82 -17.45 10.49 4.70
N GLY A 83 -17.07 11.18 5.78
CA GLY A 83 -17.13 12.64 5.84
C GLY A 83 -16.25 13.32 4.80
N TRP A 84 -15.07 12.76 4.52
CA TRP A 84 -14.21 13.25 3.44
C TRP A 84 -14.84 13.07 2.06
N ILE A 85 -15.41 11.89 1.76
CA ILE A 85 -16.12 11.62 0.49
C ILE A 85 -17.24 12.66 0.27
N SER A 86 -18.04 12.94 1.30
CA SER A 86 -19.14 13.91 1.25
C SER A 86 -18.64 15.35 1.08
N SER A 87 -17.71 15.80 1.94
CA SER A 87 -17.20 17.18 1.93
C SER A 87 -16.47 17.54 0.63
N GLU A 88 -15.74 16.59 0.06
CA GLU A 88 -15.06 16.75 -1.22
C GLU A 88 -15.96 16.49 -2.43
N ASN A 89 -17.24 16.17 -2.20
CA ASN A 89 -18.26 15.89 -3.21
C ASN A 89 -17.79 14.87 -4.25
N LEU A 90 -17.12 13.80 -3.80
CA LEU A 90 -16.49 12.79 -4.67
C LEU A 90 -17.54 11.97 -5.44
N LEU A 91 -18.77 11.90 -4.91
CA LEU A 91 -19.92 11.20 -5.51
C LEU A 91 -20.58 11.99 -6.65
N SER A 92 -20.20 13.25 -6.90
CA SER A 92 -20.83 14.06 -7.97
C SER A 92 -20.47 13.59 -9.39
N GLY A 93 -19.32 12.94 -9.56
CA GLY A 93 -18.76 12.63 -10.88
C GLY A 93 -18.08 13.81 -11.57
N ARG A 94 -17.97 14.98 -10.91
CA ARG A 94 -17.34 16.18 -11.49
C ARG A 94 -15.81 16.11 -11.48
N LYS A 95 -15.22 15.34 -10.55
CA LYS A 95 -13.76 15.20 -10.43
C LYS A 95 -13.24 14.11 -11.38
N ASN A 96 -12.69 14.53 -12.52
CA ASN A 96 -12.10 13.62 -13.52
C ASN A 96 -10.61 13.30 -13.23
N GLN A 97 -10.29 13.04 -11.96
CA GLN A 97 -8.93 12.69 -11.53
C GLN A 97 -8.84 11.18 -11.26
N LEU A 98 -7.63 10.63 -11.37
CA LEU A 98 -7.38 9.26 -10.91
C LEU A 98 -7.55 9.19 -9.40
N ALA A 99 -8.26 8.16 -8.92
CA ALA A 99 -8.52 7.96 -7.51
C ALA A 99 -7.23 7.82 -6.70
N CYS A 100 -6.24 7.08 -7.24
CA CYS A 100 -4.94 6.90 -6.58
C CYS A 100 -4.20 8.22 -6.33
N ASN A 101 -4.37 9.23 -7.21
CA ASN A 101 -3.77 10.55 -7.02
C ASN A 101 -4.49 11.33 -5.93
N VAL A 102 -5.82 11.33 -5.95
CA VAL A 102 -6.63 12.05 -4.96
C VAL A 102 -6.46 11.48 -3.56
N ILE A 103 -6.35 10.16 -3.43
CA ILE A 103 -6.03 9.48 -2.17
C ILE A 103 -4.68 9.96 -1.64
N ARG A 104 -3.64 9.94 -2.47
CA ARG A 104 -2.29 10.38 -2.08
C ARG A 104 -2.21 11.87 -1.73
N ASP A 105 -2.92 12.71 -2.48
CA ASP A 105 -2.94 14.16 -2.25
C ASP A 105 -3.72 14.50 -0.94
N ALA A 106 -4.65 13.65 -0.52
CA ALA A 106 -5.41 13.79 0.74
C ALA A 106 -4.69 13.14 1.93
N ASN A 107 -3.44 13.51 2.16
CA ASN A 107 -2.56 12.93 3.20
C ASN A 107 -3.05 13.09 4.65
N LYS A 108 -4.00 13.99 4.92
CA LYS A 108 -4.68 14.15 6.22
C LYS A 108 -5.80 13.14 6.48
N ILE A 109 -6.18 12.39 5.45
CA ILE A 109 -7.16 11.31 5.51
C ILE A 109 -6.42 9.98 5.37
N TRP A 110 -5.50 9.92 4.41
CA TRP A 110 -4.79 8.72 4.00
C TRP A 110 -3.33 8.72 4.47
N TYR A 111 -3.14 8.70 5.80
CA TYR A 111 -1.80 8.71 6.40
C TYR A 111 -0.98 7.48 5.95
N GLY A 112 0.27 7.73 5.55
CA GLY A 112 1.20 6.67 5.15
C GLY A 112 0.95 6.07 3.74
N ILE A 113 -0.05 6.53 2.99
CA ILE A 113 -0.29 6.04 1.62
C ILE A 113 0.60 6.78 0.63
N GLY A 114 1.77 6.19 0.33
CA GLY A 114 2.68 6.64 -0.72
C GLY A 114 2.35 6.09 -2.11
N VAL A 115 3.25 6.33 -3.09
CA VAL A 115 3.11 5.83 -4.47
C VAL A 115 3.01 4.31 -4.50
N TYR A 116 3.93 3.62 -3.82
CA TYR A 116 3.95 2.16 -3.85
C TYR A 116 2.79 1.57 -3.04
N THR A 117 2.52 2.15 -1.86
CA THR A 117 1.43 1.69 -0.99
C THR A 117 0.11 1.72 -1.73
N VAL A 118 -0.21 2.83 -2.41
CA VAL A 118 -1.48 2.89 -3.15
C VAL A 118 -1.53 1.83 -4.27
N MET A 119 -0.43 1.50 -4.94
CA MET A 119 -0.43 0.45 -5.96
C MET A 119 -0.67 -0.94 -5.36
N GLU A 120 -0.04 -1.24 -4.21
CA GLU A 120 -0.27 -2.47 -3.46
C GLU A 120 -1.73 -2.59 -3.01
N LEU A 121 -2.31 -1.51 -2.48
CA LEU A 121 -3.71 -1.50 -2.06
C LEU A 121 -4.68 -1.71 -3.22
N PHE A 122 -4.43 -1.08 -4.37
CA PHE A 122 -5.24 -1.30 -5.57
C PHE A 122 -5.09 -2.75 -6.08
N PHE A 123 -3.88 -3.34 -6.04
CA PHE A 123 -3.69 -4.76 -6.36
C PHE A 123 -4.54 -5.66 -5.48
N MET A 124 -4.37 -5.54 -4.16
CA MET A 124 -5.05 -6.37 -3.16
C MET A 124 -6.57 -6.24 -3.26
N ALA A 125 -7.06 -5.03 -3.55
CA ALA A 125 -8.48 -4.76 -3.75
C ALA A 125 -9.02 -5.26 -5.10
N GLY A 126 -8.16 -5.74 -6.01
CA GLY A 126 -8.52 -6.11 -7.37
C GLY A 126 -8.98 -4.93 -8.21
N LEU A 127 -8.43 -3.74 -7.98
CA LEU A 127 -8.83 -2.48 -8.59
C LEU A 127 -7.76 -1.97 -9.54
N SER A 128 -8.19 -1.37 -10.65
CA SER A 128 -7.25 -0.69 -11.55
C SER A 128 -6.82 0.66 -10.96
N PRO A 129 -5.52 1.00 -10.99
CA PRO A 129 -5.05 2.33 -10.59
C PRO A 129 -5.51 3.44 -11.54
N PHE A 130 -6.12 3.07 -12.68
CA PHE A 130 -6.72 3.99 -13.64
C PHE A 130 -8.18 4.32 -13.35
N LEU A 131 -8.76 3.78 -12.27
CA LEU A 131 -10.09 4.20 -11.82
C LEU A 131 -10.09 5.70 -11.51
N THR A 132 -11.10 6.39 -12.01
CA THR A 132 -11.40 7.75 -11.58
C THR A 132 -11.89 7.76 -10.13
N VAL A 133 -11.82 8.94 -9.50
CA VAL A 133 -12.41 9.20 -8.18
C VAL A 133 -13.85 8.69 -8.10
N TYR A 134 -14.67 9.00 -9.11
CA TYR A 134 -16.07 8.60 -9.13
C TYR A 134 -16.24 7.08 -9.23
N GLU A 135 -15.53 6.43 -10.15
CA GLU A 135 -15.63 4.98 -10.33
C GLU A 135 -15.22 4.18 -9.09
N LEU A 136 -14.32 4.73 -8.27
CA LEU A 136 -13.97 4.17 -6.97
C LEU A 136 -15.05 4.50 -5.92
N PHE A 137 -15.24 5.79 -5.62
CA PHE A 137 -15.99 6.22 -4.44
C PHE A 137 -17.51 6.15 -4.59
N ALA A 138 -18.05 6.23 -5.81
CA ALA A 138 -19.48 6.02 -6.07
C ALA A 138 -19.86 4.55 -6.21
N ASN A 139 -18.90 3.63 -6.04
CA ASN A 139 -19.15 2.19 -5.99
C ASN A 139 -18.85 1.66 -4.58
N PRO A 140 -19.87 1.23 -3.80
CA PRO A 140 -19.65 0.76 -2.44
C PRO A 140 -18.69 -0.42 -2.35
N SER A 141 -18.79 -1.38 -3.29
CA SER A 141 -17.93 -2.57 -3.32
C SER A 141 -16.46 -2.22 -3.55
N ARG A 142 -16.16 -1.35 -4.53
CA ARG A 142 -14.78 -0.93 -4.80
C ARG A 142 -14.19 -0.13 -3.63
N THR A 143 -14.98 0.78 -3.04
CA THR A 143 -14.53 1.55 -1.87
C THR A 143 -14.25 0.65 -0.68
N ALA A 144 -15.17 -0.28 -0.37
CA ALA A 144 -15.00 -1.23 0.72
C ALA A 144 -13.82 -2.18 0.47
N ARG A 145 -13.57 -2.64 -0.77
CA ARG A 145 -12.38 -3.44 -1.11
C ARG A 145 -11.09 -2.66 -0.92
N PHE A 146 -11.04 -1.40 -1.33
CA PHE A 146 -9.86 -0.55 -1.12
C PHE A 146 -9.56 -0.35 0.37
N LEU A 147 -10.60 -0.12 1.18
CA LEU A 147 -10.47 0.03 2.63
C LEU A 147 -10.09 -1.29 3.32
N ALA A 148 -10.71 -2.39 2.93
CA ALA A 148 -10.34 -3.72 3.42
C ALA A 148 -8.90 -4.09 3.05
N ALA A 149 -8.43 -3.70 1.85
CA ALA A 149 -7.02 -3.78 1.48
C ALA A 149 -6.14 -2.96 2.41
N PHE A 150 -6.53 -1.72 2.73
CA PHE A 150 -5.74 -0.89 3.63
C PHE A 150 -5.68 -1.43 5.06
N TYR A 151 -6.82 -1.89 5.58
CA TYR A 151 -6.88 -2.62 6.85
C TYR A 151 -5.92 -3.81 6.85
N THR A 152 -6.02 -4.66 5.82
CA THR A 152 -5.22 -5.88 5.72
C THR A 152 -3.74 -5.56 5.59
N TYR A 153 -3.39 -4.55 4.80
CA TYR A 153 -2.01 -4.10 4.61
C TYR A 153 -1.36 -3.66 5.94
N ILE A 154 -2.08 -2.89 6.77
CA ILE A 154 -1.59 -2.51 8.10
C ILE A 154 -1.51 -3.72 9.02
N HIS A 155 -2.57 -4.52 9.12
CA HIS A 155 -2.62 -5.70 9.98
C HIS A 155 -1.47 -6.68 9.69
N VAL A 156 -1.28 -6.98 8.41
CA VAL A 156 -0.22 -7.87 7.93
C VAL A 156 1.12 -7.22 8.19
N GLY A 157 1.29 -5.92 7.93
CA GLY A 157 2.50 -5.16 8.24
C GLY A 157 2.91 -5.24 9.72
N GLU A 158 1.99 -4.99 10.64
CA GLU A 158 2.25 -5.09 12.08
C GLU A 158 2.62 -6.52 12.50
N SER A 159 1.92 -7.51 11.94
CA SER A 159 2.08 -8.92 12.31
C SER A 159 3.36 -9.56 11.73
N ASN A 160 3.73 -9.21 10.50
CA ASN A 160 4.78 -9.92 9.74
C ASN A 160 6.07 -9.11 9.54
N LEU A 161 6.01 -7.77 9.39
CA LEU A 161 7.23 -6.98 9.13
C LEU A 161 8.09 -6.81 10.39
N TRP A 162 7.45 -6.55 11.54
CA TRP A 162 8.14 -6.10 12.76
C TRP A 162 8.32 -7.19 13.83
N TYR A 163 7.25 -7.95 14.08
CA TYR A 163 7.10 -8.93 15.17
C TYR A 163 7.21 -8.37 16.60
N ILE A 164 6.08 -7.84 17.11
CA ILE A 164 5.79 -7.74 18.55
C ILE A 164 4.59 -8.66 18.83
N PHE A 165 4.80 -9.96 19.04
CA PHE A 165 3.94 -10.77 19.91
C PHE A 165 4.66 -12.07 20.31
N SER A 166 4.99 -12.16 21.59
CA SER A 166 5.73 -13.24 22.25
C SER A 166 4.91 -14.52 22.46
N GLY A 167 4.18 -15.01 21.45
CA GLY A 167 3.26 -16.14 21.62
C GLY A 167 3.00 -17.05 20.42
N TRP A 168 3.54 -16.77 19.23
CA TRP A 168 3.39 -17.70 18.11
C TRP A 168 4.44 -18.82 18.22
N PRO A 169 4.07 -20.10 17.99
CA PRO A 169 4.97 -21.21 18.20
C PRO A 169 6.23 -21.04 17.35
N SER A 170 7.38 -20.96 18.00
CA SER A 170 8.73 -20.91 17.43
C SER A 170 9.16 -22.24 16.78
N VAL A 171 8.20 -22.99 16.23
CA VAL A 171 8.42 -24.28 15.57
C VAL A 171 7.78 -24.22 14.20
N LEU A 172 8.30 -23.34 13.34
CA LEU A 172 8.12 -23.51 11.89
C LEU A 172 9.29 -24.37 11.42
N ASN A 173 8.95 -25.61 11.10
CA ASN A 173 9.84 -26.58 10.45
C ASN A 173 10.34 -25.99 9.14
N GLU A 174 11.59 -26.23 8.74
CA GLU A 174 12.11 -25.61 7.50
C GLU A 174 11.37 -26.08 6.23
N ALA A 175 10.63 -27.17 6.35
CA ALA A 175 9.75 -27.71 5.31
C ALA A 175 8.36 -27.05 5.24
N ASP A 176 8.03 -26.11 6.14
CA ASP A 176 6.72 -25.46 6.15
C ASP A 176 6.62 -24.43 5.00
N PRO A 177 5.73 -24.63 4.00
CA PRO A 177 5.51 -23.70 2.91
C PRO A 177 5.02 -22.30 3.35
N LEU A 178 4.67 -22.12 4.64
CA LEU A 178 4.46 -20.80 5.28
C LEU A 178 5.77 -20.06 5.63
N TYR A 179 6.91 -20.45 5.05
CA TYR A 179 8.24 -19.83 5.21
C TYR A 179 8.32 -18.30 4.92
N LEU A 180 7.22 -17.67 4.50
CA LEU A 180 7.11 -16.21 4.33
C LEU A 180 7.06 -15.42 5.66
N HIS A 181 7.00 -16.08 6.83
CA HIS A 181 6.87 -15.41 8.14
C HIS A 181 8.19 -15.19 8.89
N ARG A 182 9.33 -15.01 8.21
CA ARG A 182 10.53 -14.49 8.90
C ARG A 182 10.33 -12.99 9.16
N PRO A 183 10.56 -12.50 10.40
CA PRO A 183 10.50 -11.06 10.65
C PRO A 183 11.47 -10.37 9.71
N LEU A 184 10.97 -9.44 8.90
CA LEU A 184 11.79 -8.79 7.88
C LEU A 184 12.74 -7.77 8.50
N LEU A 185 12.25 -7.00 9.47
CA LEU A 185 12.96 -5.85 10.02
C LEU A 185 13.95 -6.23 11.12
N ARG A 186 13.52 -7.04 12.09
CA ARG A 186 14.34 -7.37 13.26
C ARG A 186 15.71 -7.97 12.94
N PRO A 187 15.86 -8.92 12.00
CA PRO A 187 17.18 -9.49 11.64
C PRO A 187 18.10 -8.49 10.94
N CYS A 188 17.57 -7.34 10.52
CA CYS A 188 18.35 -6.29 9.91
C CYS A 188 18.83 -5.25 10.93
N ILE A 189 18.39 -5.33 12.20
CA ILE A 189 18.78 -4.39 13.26
C ILE A 189 20.02 -4.92 14.00
N HIS A 190 21.09 -4.15 13.96
CA HIS A 190 22.37 -4.37 14.62
C HIS A 190 22.70 -3.16 15.49
N ASP A 191 22.85 -3.32 16.81
CA ASP A 191 23.13 -2.22 17.75
C ASP A 191 22.19 -1.01 17.62
N GLY A 192 20.89 -1.29 17.50
CA GLY A 192 19.86 -0.25 17.34
C GLY A 192 19.85 0.41 15.95
N VAL A 193 20.43 -0.27 14.95
CA VAL A 193 20.75 0.28 13.63
C VAL A 193 20.35 -0.73 12.52
N LEU A 194 19.46 -0.37 11.59
CA LEU A 194 19.10 -1.18 10.40
C LEU A 194 20.26 -1.14 9.41
N ALA A 195 20.84 -2.30 9.21
CA ALA A 195 21.88 -2.56 8.24
C ALA A 195 21.51 -3.82 7.47
N PRO A 196 20.46 -3.76 6.62
CA PRO A 196 20.05 -4.93 5.88
C PRO A 196 21.10 -5.28 4.83
N THR A 197 21.44 -6.57 4.74
CA THR A 197 22.25 -7.10 3.64
C THR A 197 21.49 -6.99 2.32
N ARG A 198 22.22 -7.08 1.19
CA ARG A 198 21.59 -7.12 -0.13
C ARG A 198 20.53 -8.21 -0.25
N ASP A 199 20.76 -9.37 0.34
CA ASP A 199 19.80 -10.48 0.29
C ASP A 199 18.59 -10.21 1.18
N GLN A 200 18.76 -9.56 2.34
CA GLN A 200 17.63 -9.10 3.17
C GLN A 200 16.77 -8.09 2.42
N ARG A 201 17.41 -7.13 1.74
CA ARG A 201 16.75 -6.14 0.88
C ARG A 201 15.97 -6.80 -0.26
N LEU A 202 16.56 -7.76 -0.96
CA LEU A 202 15.86 -8.48 -2.05
C LEU A 202 14.63 -9.26 -1.55
N ARG A 203 14.67 -9.81 -0.34
CA ARG A 203 13.50 -10.47 0.28
C ARG A 203 12.38 -9.51 0.65
N ASP A 204 12.66 -8.22 0.86
CA ASP A 204 11.59 -7.21 1.03
C ASP A 204 10.67 -7.18 -0.20
N SER A 205 11.21 -7.43 -1.39
CA SER A 205 10.36 -7.50 -2.58
C SER A 205 9.33 -8.63 -2.52
N ASP A 206 9.56 -9.70 -1.75
CA ASP A 206 8.59 -10.79 -1.59
C ASP A 206 7.36 -10.36 -0.78
N TRP A 207 7.48 -9.30 0.02
CA TRP A 207 6.38 -8.67 0.75
C TRP A 207 5.41 -7.93 -0.18
N LEU A 208 5.93 -7.39 -1.27
CA LEU A 208 5.15 -6.62 -2.24
C LEU A 208 4.42 -7.57 -3.16
N TYR A 209 3.20 -7.25 -3.53
CA TYR A 209 2.47 -8.01 -4.54
C TYR A 209 2.86 -7.59 -5.96
N VAL A 210 2.97 -6.29 -6.23
CA VAL A 210 3.05 -5.80 -7.63
C VAL A 210 4.14 -4.74 -7.86
N TRP A 211 4.47 -3.95 -6.84
CA TRP A 211 5.35 -2.79 -6.99
C TRP A 211 6.76 -3.19 -7.42
N ALA A 212 7.25 -2.52 -8.47
CA ALA A 212 8.61 -2.70 -9.00
C ALA A 212 8.97 -4.16 -9.33
N LYS A 213 7.97 -5.00 -9.59
CA LYS A 213 8.17 -6.37 -10.07
C LYS A 213 8.10 -6.42 -11.58
N ASP A 214 8.80 -7.36 -12.19
CA ASP A 214 8.69 -7.66 -13.61
C ASP A 214 7.42 -8.44 -13.93
N ARG A 215 7.00 -9.28 -12.96
CA ARG A 215 5.88 -10.21 -13.03
C ARG A 215 5.22 -10.33 -11.67
N VAL A 216 3.93 -10.60 -11.67
CA VAL A 216 3.13 -10.84 -10.46
C VAL A 216 2.63 -12.29 -10.44
N LEU A 217 2.59 -12.86 -9.24
CA LEU A 217 1.94 -14.14 -8.97
C LEU A 217 0.53 -13.89 -8.47
N MET A 218 -0.43 -14.66 -8.95
CA MET A 218 -1.84 -14.52 -8.59
C MET A 218 -2.56 -15.87 -8.63
N SER A 219 -3.78 -15.91 -8.08
CA SER A 219 -4.62 -17.09 -8.17
C SER A 219 -5.10 -17.34 -9.59
N THR A 220 -5.48 -18.59 -9.89
CA THR A 220 -6.12 -18.92 -11.17
C THR A 220 -7.38 -18.09 -11.39
N ARG A 221 -8.16 -17.83 -10.33
CA ARG A 221 -9.36 -16.96 -10.38
C ARG A 221 -9.03 -15.55 -10.89
N MET A 222 -7.97 -14.93 -10.36
CA MET A 222 -7.52 -13.62 -10.86
C MET A 222 -7.04 -13.70 -12.31
N ALA A 223 -6.28 -14.74 -12.65
CA ALA A 223 -5.75 -14.94 -13.98
C ALA A 223 -6.86 -15.13 -15.04
N ASP A 224 -7.95 -15.80 -14.71
CA ASP A 224 -9.10 -16.03 -15.60
C ASP A 224 -9.92 -14.74 -15.79
N LEU A 225 -10.16 -13.99 -14.70
CA LEU A 225 -10.79 -12.67 -14.77
C LEU A 225 -9.99 -11.69 -15.63
N HIS A 226 -8.65 -11.82 -15.64
CA HIS A 226 -7.79 -11.01 -16.48
C HIS A 226 -7.95 -11.31 -17.98
N ILE A 227 -8.06 -12.59 -18.36
CA ILE A 227 -8.16 -12.99 -19.78
C ILE A 227 -9.44 -12.44 -20.42
N LEU A 228 -10.54 -12.40 -19.66
CA LEU A 228 -11.82 -11.87 -20.13
C LEU A 228 -11.76 -10.36 -20.49
N ASP A 229 -10.81 -9.62 -19.91
CA ASP A 229 -10.62 -8.18 -20.18
C ASP A 229 -9.80 -7.92 -21.47
N GLU A 230 -8.95 -8.87 -21.89
CA GLU A 230 -8.11 -8.70 -23.09
C GLU A 230 -8.89 -8.78 -24.41
N PHE A 231 -10.05 -9.45 -24.41
CA PHE A 231 -10.74 -9.85 -25.64
C PHE A 231 -11.69 -8.81 -26.25
N ASP A 232 -12.11 -7.76 -25.53
CA ASP A 232 -13.21 -6.88 -25.97
C ASP A 232 -12.80 -5.44 -26.35
N VAL A 233 -11.49 -5.17 -26.47
CA VAL A 233 -10.98 -3.79 -26.59
C VAL A 233 -10.43 -3.47 -27.98
N SER A 234 -11.15 -3.90 -29.01
CA SER A 234 -10.86 -3.51 -30.39
C SER A 234 -11.18 -2.02 -30.62
N ASN A 235 -10.17 -1.17 -30.44
CA ASN A 235 -10.06 0.23 -30.90
C ASN A 235 -11.15 1.26 -30.52
N THR A 236 -12.18 0.92 -29.76
CA THR A 236 -13.23 1.87 -29.34
C THR A 236 -12.98 2.39 -27.93
N THR A 237 -13.34 3.66 -27.69
CA THR A 237 -13.30 4.22 -26.32
C THR A 237 -14.45 3.62 -25.54
N VAL A 238 -14.15 2.85 -24.51
CA VAL A 238 -15.16 2.15 -23.73
C VAL A 238 -15.34 2.84 -22.37
N CYS A 239 -16.57 2.89 -21.85
CA CYS A 239 -16.81 3.28 -20.47
C CYS A 239 -16.92 2.01 -19.62
N ARG A 240 -16.14 1.87 -18.53
CA ARG A 240 -16.17 0.64 -17.70
C ARG A 240 -17.57 0.31 -17.17
N ASP A 241 -18.36 1.36 -16.94
CA ASP A 241 -19.70 1.20 -16.41
C ASP A 241 -20.70 0.71 -17.46
N THR A 242 -20.40 0.89 -18.75
CA THR A 242 -21.27 0.46 -19.86
C THR A 242 -20.94 -0.93 -20.40
N VAL A 243 -19.80 -1.52 -20.04
CA VAL A 243 -19.44 -2.87 -20.49
C VAL A 243 -20.13 -3.90 -19.62
N ASN A 244 -20.98 -4.70 -20.26
CA ASN A 244 -21.53 -5.88 -19.64
C ASN A 244 -20.39 -6.91 -19.46
N LYS A 245 -20.29 -7.50 -18.26
CA LYS A 245 -19.27 -8.51 -17.90
C LYS A 245 -17.83 -8.01 -17.79
N LEU A 246 -17.61 -6.70 -17.67
CA LEU A 246 -16.33 -6.20 -17.17
C LEU A 246 -16.28 -6.36 -15.65
N TYR A 247 -15.51 -7.35 -15.20
CA TYR A 247 -15.31 -7.64 -13.79
C TYR A 247 -13.97 -7.09 -13.29
N ASP A 248 -13.96 -6.66 -12.04
CA ASP A 248 -12.73 -6.32 -11.34
C ASP A 248 -11.98 -7.61 -10.96
N VAL A 249 -10.65 -7.61 -11.12
CA VAL A 249 -9.82 -8.81 -10.92
C VAL A 249 -9.51 -9.02 -9.43
N PHE A 250 -10.52 -9.45 -8.69
CA PHE A 250 -10.52 -9.50 -7.24
C PHE A 250 -10.33 -10.92 -6.68
N GLU A 251 -9.45 -11.05 -5.68
CA GLU A 251 -9.23 -12.26 -4.88
C GLU A 251 -9.46 -11.96 -3.39
N PRO A 252 -10.59 -12.41 -2.81
CA PRO A 252 -10.95 -12.16 -1.41
C PRO A 252 -9.92 -12.64 -0.40
N THR A 253 -9.16 -13.69 -0.73
CA THR A 253 -8.13 -14.25 0.15
C THR A 253 -7.03 -13.23 0.48
N LEU A 254 -6.74 -12.29 -0.41
CA LEU A 254 -5.78 -11.20 -0.13
C LEU A 254 -6.28 -10.22 0.93
N LEU A 255 -7.58 -10.26 1.25
CA LEU A 255 -8.26 -9.39 2.22
C LEU A 255 -8.81 -10.17 3.43
N GLU A 256 -8.44 -11.43 3.61
CA GLU A 256 -8.99 -12.32 4.64
C GLU A 256 -9.01 -11.70 6.05
N PRO A 257 -7.95 -11.02 6.53
CA PRO A 257 -7.98 -10.36 7.84
C PRO A 257 -9.05 -9.28 7.98
N ALA A 258 -9.41 -8.61 6.88
CA ALA A 258 -10.48 -7.62 6.85
C ALA A 258 -11.86 -8.24 6.59
N LEU A 259 -11.96 -9.52 6.24
CA LEU A 259 -13.22 -10.21 5.88
C LEU A 259 -13.65 -11.23 6.96
N GLN A 260 -13.48 -10.87 8.22
CA GLN A 260 -14.01 -11.64 9.34
C GLN A 260 -15.56 -11.53 9.41
N PRO A 261 -16.27 -12.45 10.07
CA PRO A 261 -17.75 -12.46 10.06
C PRO A 261 -18.43 -11.14 10.48
N HIS A 262 -17.83 -10.40 11.41
CA HIS A 262 -18.30 -9.10 11.91
C HIS A 262 -17.72 -7.89 11.15
N SER A 263 -17.03 -8.13 10.03
CA SER A 263 -16.41 -7.06 9.26
C SER A 263 -17.44 -6.09 8.70
N PRO A 264 -17.19 -4.77 8.77
CA PRO A 264 -18.04 -3.78 8.11
C PRO A 264 -17.92 -3.83 6.58
N PHE A 265 -16.90 -4.52 6.03
CA PHE A 265 -16.61 -4.50 4.61
C PHE A 265 -17.39 -5.56 3.82
N GLY A 266 -17.61 -6.75 4.40
CA GLY A 266 -18.11 -7.91 3.65
C GLY A 266 -19.43 -7.65 2.92
N ALA A 267 -20.41 -7.06 3.61
CA ALA A 267 -21.71 -6.75 3.01
C ALA A 267 -21.63 -5.67 1.91
N LEU A 268 -20.76 -4.66 2.05
CA LEU A 268 -20.55 -3.65 1.00
C LEU A 268 -19.82 -4.23 -0.21
N ILE A 269 -18.89 -5.17 0.00
CA ILE A 269 -18.10 -5.80 -1.06
C ILE A 269 -18.95 -6.76 -1.90
N PHE A 270 -19.65 -7.68 -1.24
CA PHE A 270 -20.36 -8.79 -1.91
C PHE A 270 -21.86 -8.53 -2.09
N GLY A 271 -22.43 -7.60 -1.32
CA GLY A 271 -23.87 -7.43 -1.14
C GLY A 271 -24.34 -8.19 0.11
N PRO A 272 -25.34 -7.68 0.86
CA PRO A 272 -25.77 -8.27 2.13
C PRO A 272 -26.17 -9.74 2.03
N ALA A 273 -26.99 -10.10 1.03
CA ALA A 273 -27.48 -11.47 0.87
C ALA A 273 -26.34 -12.46 0.57
N MET A 274 -25.41 -12.07 -0.30
CA MET A 274 -24.26 -12.90 -0.65
C MET A 274 -23.32 -13.06 0.55
N TRP A 275 -23.06 -11.97 1.29
CA TRP A 275 -22.22 -12.02 2.48
C TRP A 275 -22.77 -12.97 3.55
N LEU A 276 -24.08 -12.91 3.82
CA LEU A 276 -24.75 -13.83 4.73
C LEU A 276 -24.63 -15.28 4.27
N SER A 277 -24.78 -15.55 2.96
CA SER A 277 -24.65 -16.90 2.40
C SER A 277 -23.24 -17.49 2.54
N MET A 278 -22.22 -16.63 2.72
CA MET A 278 -20.83 -17.03 2.96
C MET A 278 -20.50 -17.20 4.45
N GLY A 279 -21.49 -17.10 5.35
CA GLY A 279 -21.29 -17.15 6.79
C GLY A 279 -20.92 -15.80 7.42
N GLY A 280 -20.99 -14.72 6.65
CA GLY A 280 -20.93 -13.36 7.18
C GLY A 280 -22.13 -13.05 8.07
N LEU A 281 -22.01 -12.02 8.90
CA LEU A 281 -23.11 -11.54 9.74
C LEU A 281 -23.70 -10.24 9.18
N HIS A 282 -24.91 -9.92 9.62
CA HIS A 282 -25.49 -8.61 9.33
C HIS A 282 -24.59 -7.52 9.92
N PRO A 283 -24.03 -6.63 9.09
CA PRO A 283 -23.24 -5.54 9.62
C PRO A 283 -24.17 -4.62 10.42
N ASN A 284 -23.68 -4.11 11.55
CA ASN A 284 -24.22 -2.88 12.10
C ASN A 284 -24.08 -1.79 11.04
N THR A 285 -25.02 -0.84 10.98
CA THR A 285 -24.93 0.28 10.03
C THR A 285 -23.69 1.11 10.34
N ASP A 286 -22.61 0.88 9.60
CA ASP A 286 -21.37 1.64 9.69
C ASP A 286 -21.49 2.95 8.90
N PRO A 287 -20.57 3.92 9.13
CA PRO A 287 -20.64 5.23 8.48
C PRO A 287 -20.64 5.21 6.95
N LEU A 288 -19.98 4.24 6.30
CA LEU A 288 -20.00 4.13 4.84
C LEU A 288 -21.31 3.52 4.36
N THR A 289 -21.84 2.51 5.04
CA THR A 289 -23.18 1.99 4.71
C THR A 289 -24.23 3.09 4.83
N ALA A 290 -24.16 3.94 5.87
CA ALA A 290 -25.03 5.09 6.02
C ALA A 290 -24.90 6.09 4.85
N LEU A 291 -23.66 6.46 4.50
CA LEU A 291 -23.38 7.34 3.36
C LEU A 291 -23.98 6.80 2.05
N TYR A 292 -23.77 5.51 1.75
CA TYR A 292 -24.27 4.91 0.53
C TYR A 292 -25.79 4.70 0.53
N THR A 293 -26.40 4.57 1.70
CA THR A 293 -27.86 4.55 1.85
C THR A 293 -28.43 5.92 1.49
N GLU A 294 -27.86 7.00 2.03
CA GLU A 294 -28.31 8.39 1.77
C GLU A 294 -28.27 8.74 0.28
N HIS A 295 -27.30 8.20 -0.45
CA HIS A 295 -27.11 8.45 -1.88
C HIS A 295 -27.73 7.40 -2.81
N ASP A 296 -28.49 6.43 -2.29
CA ASP A 296 -29.11 5.33 -3.05
C ASP A 296 -28.09 4.53 -3.90
N LEU A 297 -26.92 4.26 -3.32
CA LEU A 297 -25.81 3.56 -3.99
C LEU A 297 -25.66 2.10 -3.55
N LEU A 298 -26.37 1.65 -2.51
CA LEU A 298 -26.27 0.26 -2.03
C LEU A 298 -26.71 -0.79 -3.06
N GLY A 299 -27.55 -0.41 -4.03
CA GLY A 299 -27.96 -1.26 -5.14
C GLY A 299 -26.99 -1.29 -6.33
N ALA A 300 -25.88 -0.54 -6.27
CA ALA A 300 -24.92 -0.48 -7.37
C ALA A 300 -24.25 -1.84 -7.64
N SER A 301 -23.90 -2.09 -8.90
CA SER A 301 -23.15 -3.30 -9.27
C SER A 301 -21.84 -3.39 -8.49
N THR A 302 -21.55 -4.56 -7.92
CA THR A 302 -20.28 -4.81 -7.22
C THR A 302 -19.08 -4.90 -8.16
N LYS A 303 -19.33 -5.05 -9.47
CA LYS A 303 -18.34 -5.38 -10.51
C LYS A 303 -17.56 -6.67 -10.22
N LEU A 304 -18.12 -7.55 -9.38
CA LEU A 304 -17.56 -8.86 -9.06
C LEU A 304 -18.26 -9.95 -9.88
N ALA A 305 -17.49 -10.97 -10.29
CA ALA A 305 -18.06 -12.20 -10.83
C ALA A 305 -18.55 -13.09 -9.68
N GLN A 306 -19.72 -12.74 -9.11
CA GLN A 306 -20.25 -13.31 -7.88
C GLN A 306 -20.20 -14.87 -7.81
N GLY A 307 -20.47 -15.56 -8.92
CA GLY A 307 -20.41 -17.03 -8.96
C GLY A 307 -19.04 -17.62 -8.58
N LEU A 308 -17.93 -16.90 -8.77
CA LEU A 308 -16.57 -17.39 -8.51
C LEU A 308 -16.22 -17.54 -7.02
N TYR A 309 -16.96 -16.89 -6.14
CA TYR A 309 -16.67 -16.86 -4.71
C TYR A 309 -17.65 -17.69 -3.88
N THR A 310 -18.70 -18.21 -4.52
CA THR A 310 -19.71 -19.02 -3.84
C THR A 310 -19.14 -20.39 -3.51
N GLY A 311 -19.29 -20.84 -2.26
CA GLY A 311 -18.79 -22.13 -1.78
C GLY A 311 -17.34 -22.14 -1.32
N GLN A 312 -16.49 -21.25 -1.85
CA GLN A 312 -15.11 -21.08 -1.40
C GLN A 312 -14.68 -19.60 -1.48
N LEU A 313 -14.84 -18.89 -0.37
CA LEU A 313 -14.44 -17.48 -0.29
C LEU A 313 -12.91 -17.35 -0.30
N PHE A 314 -12.24 -18.08 0.60
CA PHE A 314 -10.79 -18.05 0.77
C PHE A 314 -10.13 -19.28 0.17
N LEU A 315 -9.02 -19.06 -0.55
CA LEU A 315 -8.19 -20.12 -1.12
C LEU A 315 -7.09 -20.54 -0.14
N PRO A 316 -6.63 -21.79 -0.21
CA PRO A 316 -5.34 -22.18 0.34
C PRO A 316 -4.19 -21.28 -0.17
N ALA A 317 -3.19 -21.03 0.67
CA ALA A 317 -2.07 -20.15 0.32
C ALA A 317 -1.29 -20.59 -0.94
N VAL A 318 -1.19 -21.89 -1.20
CA VAL A 318 -0.56 -22.44 -2.41
C VAL A 318 -1.27 -21.99 -3.69
N ASP A 319 -2.58 -21.82 -3.63
CA ASP A 319 -3.41 -21.48 -4.78
C ASP A 319 -3.35 -19.99 -5.15
N LEU A 320 -2.84 -19.14 -4.25
CA LEU A 320 -2.65 -17.70 -4.52
C LEU A 320 -1.50 -17.39 -5.47
N LYS A 321 -0.65 -18.37 -5.77
CA LYS A 321 0.56 -18.20 -6.60
C LYS A 321 0.59 -19.14 -7.81
N CYS A 322 -0.56 -19.68 -8.20
CA CYS A 322 -0.67 -20.67 -9.29
C CYS A 322 -0.53 -20.07 -10.70
N ALA A 323 -0.79 -18.78 -10.88
CA ALA A 323 -0.67 -18.10 -12.16
C ALA A 323 0.37 -16.97 -12.11
N ARG A 324 0.97 -16.69 -13.27
CA ARG A 324 1.94 -15.61 -13.46
C ARG A 324 1.47 -14.68 -14.58
N ARG A 325 1.62 -13.37 -14.37
CA ARG A 325 1.37 -12.34 -15.38
C ARG A 325 2.52 -11.33 -15.39
N ASP A 326 2.80 -10.76 -16.55
CA ASP A 326 3.75 -9.65 -16.67
C ASP A 326 3.20 -8.41 -15.98
N THR A 327 4.07 -7.50 -15.53
CA THR A 327 3.64 -6.17 -15.06
C THR A 327 3.98 -5.11 -16.11
N PHE A 328 3.27 -3.99 -16.08
CA PHE A 328 3.59 -2.83 -16.91
C PHE A 328 3.92 -1.63 -16.05
N THR A 329 4.67 -0.71 -16.63
CA THR A 329 5.10 0.51 -15.98
C THR A 329 4.61 1.68 -16.82
N TYR A 330 4.03 2.69 -16.20
CA TYR A 330 3.52 3.87 -16.88
C TYR A 330 3.99 5.15 -16.20
N SER A 331 4.29 6.20 -16.96
CA SER A 331 4.50 7.56 -16.46
C SER A 331 3.23 8.38 -16.64
N GLY A 332 2.89 9.21 -15.64
CA GLY A 332 1.77 10.16 -15.67
C GLY A 332 2.19 11.63 -15.45
N PRO A 333 1.25 12.60 -15.47
CA PRO A 333 1.52 14.04 -15.44
C PRO A 333 2.10 14.57 -14.12
N LYS A 334 2.21 13.71 -13.09
CA LYS A 334 2.79 14.01 -11.77
C LYS A 334 3.96 13.05 -11.45
N GLU A 335 4.73 12.66 -12.46
CA GLU A 335 5.89 11.74 -12.32
C GLU A 335 5.53 10.36 -11.73
N ILE A 336 4.24 10.01 -11.75
CA ILE A 336 3.78 8.77 -11.16
C ILE A 336 4.21 7.65 -12.08
N THR A 337 5.18 6.89 -11.61
CA THR A 337 5.50 5.57 -12.14
C THR A 337 4.45 4.61 -11.59
N LEU A 338 3.40 4.33 -12.36
CA LEU A 338 2.42 3.30 -12.04
C LEU A 338 3.01 1.98 -12.52
N ILE A 339 3.42 1.10 -11.59
CA ILE A 339 3.82 -0.27 -11.90
C ILE A 339 2.59 -1.13 -11.67
N PHE A 340 1.80 -1.34 -12.72
CA PHE A 340 0.61 -2.15 -12.61
C PHE A 340 0.19 -2.75 -13.94
N HIS A 341 -0.24 -3.99 -13.85
CA HIS A 341 -0.97 -4.73 -14.86
C HIS A 341 -2.27 -5.18 -14.19
N LEU A 342 -3.42 -4.98 -14.84
CA LEU A 342 -4.60 -5.85 -14.74
C LEU A 342 -5.80 -5.28 -15.50
N ILE A 343 -5.78 -4.01 -15.96
CA ILE A 343 -6.84 -3.52 -16.85
C ILE A 343 -6.26 -2.62 -17.92
N LEU A 344 -6.58 -2.94 -19.17
CA LEU A 344 -6.27 -2.15 -20.34
C LEU A 344 -6.63 -0.66 -20.11
N ALA A 345 -5.66 0.20 -20.41
CA ALA A 345 -5.72 1.66 -20.44
C ALA A 345 -6.68 2.18 -21.52
N TYR A 346 -7.86 1.60 -21.69
CA TYR A 346 -8.78 1.95 -22.78
C TYR A 346 -10.19 2.31 -22.29
N ALA A 347 -10.47 2.10 -21.00
CA ALA A 347 -11.73 2.48 -20.41
C ALA A 347 -11.60 3.82 -19.63
N TYR A 348 -11.83 4.94 -20.32
CA TYR A 348 -11.49 6.30 -19.86
C TYR A 348 -12.64 7.32 -19.90
N CYS A 349 -13.86 6.90 -20.16
CA CYS A 349 -14.99 7.81 -20.17
C CYS A 349 -15.79 7.69 -18.88
N SER A 350 -15.86 8.77 -18.09
CA SER A 350 -16.96 8.95 -17.14
C SER A 350 -18.26 9.10 -17.94
N PRO A 351 -19.30 8.30 -17.65
CA PRO A 351 -20.56 8.35 -18.40
C PRO A 351 -21.28 9.71 -18.25
N ARG A 352 -21.02 10.43 -17.14
CA ARG A 352 -21.64 11.74 -16.86
C ARG A 352 -20.98 12.91 -17.57
N THR A 353 -19.66 12.91 -17.69
CA THR A 353 -18.94 14.05 -18.26
C THR A 353 -18.53 13.84 -19.70
N GLN A 354 -18.52 12.57 -20.18
CA GLN A 354 -17.83 12.15 -21.41
C GLN A 354 -16.38 12.68 -21.52
N ALA A 355 -15.84 13.23 -20.43
CA ALA A 355 -14.56 13.88 -20.41
C ALA A 355 -13.52 12.76 -20.38
N ARG A 356 -12.86 12.58 -21.51
CA ARG A 356 -11.74 11.65 -21.61
C ARG A 356 -10.69 12.09 -20.60
N LEU A 357 -10.24 11.16 -19.74
CA LEU A 357 -8.84 11.21 -19.33
C LEU A 357 -8.06 11.12 -20.65
N THR A 358 -7.62 12.26 -21.15
CA THR A 358 -6.95 12.33 -22.45
C THR A 358 -5.75 11.38 -22.40
N LYS A 359 -5.77 10.33 -23.25
CA LYS A 359 -4.69 9.34 -23.42
C LYS A 359 -3.30 9.98 -23.50
N SER A 360 -3.23 11.25 -23.92
CA SER A 360 -2.03 12.10 -23.93
C SER A 360 -1.32 12.27 -22.58
N LYS A 361 -1.86 11.74 -21.47
CA LYS A 361 -1.33 11.94 -20.12
C LYS A 361 -0.66 10.72 -19.50
N VAL A 362 -0.76 9.52 -20.08
CA VAL A 362 -0.13 8.31 -19.52
C VAL A 362 0.66 7.58 -20.60
N ASN A 363 1.96 7.39 -20.39
CA ASN A 363 2.86 6.73 -21.34
C ASN A 363 3.43 5.45 -20.73
N GLN A 364 3.37 4.34 -21.46
CA GLN A 364 4.01 3.12 -21.00
C GLN A 364 5.53 3.26 -21.09
N ILE A 365 6.21 2.94 -19.98
CA ILE A 365 7.66 2.82 -19.89
C ILE A 365 8.04 1.39 -20.26
N THR A 366 8.93 1.25 -21.24
CA THR A 366 9.40 -0.05 -21.75
C THR A 366 10.93 -0.08 -21.84
N GLY A 367 11.50 -1.21 -22.29
CA GLY A 367 12.93 -1.34 -22.55
C GLY A 367 13.81 -1.18 -21.33
N THR A 368 15.00 -0.62 -21.52
CA THR A 368 16.03 -0.43 -20.48
C THR A 368 15.57 0.47 -19.34
N LEU A 369 14.76 1.49 -19.64
CA LEU A 369 14.22 2.38 -18.62
C LEU A 369 13.27 1.63 -17.68
N ARG A 370 12.42 0.72 -18.19
CA ARG A 370 11.60 -0.12 -17.30
C ARG A 370 12.46 -1.04 -16.46
N GLN A 371 13.49 -1.66 -17.05
CA GLN A 371 14.37 -2.58 -16.33
C GLN A 371 15.08 -1.90 -15.16
N SER A 372 15.55 -0.66 -15.32
CA SER A 372 16.19 0.09 -14.24
C SER A 372 15.24 0.48 -13.09
N MET A 373 13.92 0.38 -13.31
CA MET A 373 12.89 0.67 -12.30
C MET A 373 12.43 -0.57 -11.53
N LEU A 374 12.89 -1.77 -11.92
CA LEU A 374 12.58 -2.98 -11.19
C LEU A 374 13.32 -3.02 -9.86
N PHE A 375 12.65 -3.50 -8.81
CA PHE A 375 13.19 -3.58 -7.45
C PHE A 375 14.54 -4.30 -7.44
N LYS A 376 14.61 -5.43 -8.14
CA LYS A 376 15.83 -6.22 -8.29
C LYS A 376 16.98 -5.40 -8.89
N SER A 377 16.73 -4.65 -9.97
CA SER A 377 17.75 -3.79 -10.58
C SER A 377 18.15 -2.62 -9.70
N ILE A 378 17.20 -2.00 -8.99
CA ILE A 378 17.49 -0.95 -8.02
C ILE A 378 18.47 -1.46 -6.96
N VAL A 379 18.17 -2.60 -6.34
CA VAL A 379 18.99 -3.17 -5.26
C VAL A 379 20.33 -3.73 -5.76
N GLN A 380 20.34 -4.43 -6.89
CA GLN A 380 21.54 -5.12 -7.40
C GLN A 380 22.48 -4.18 -8.15
N ASP A 381 21.93 -3.32 -9.01
CA ASP A 381 22.72 -2.58 -10.01
C ASP A 381 23.08 -1.17 -9.52
N THR A 382 22.22 -0.54 -8.73
CA THR A 382 22.41 0.87 -8.32
C THR A 382 22.78 1.05 -6.86
N GLN A 383 22.59 0.02 -6.03
CA GLN A 383 22.54 0.11 -4.56
C GLN A 383 21.53 1.15 -4.03
N GLY A 384 20.71 1.73 -4.91
CA GLY A 384 19.73 2.75 -4.62
C GLY A 384 18.59 2.23 -3.76
N VAL A 385 17.78 3.14 -3.26
CA VAL A 385 16.64 2.86 -2.39
C VAL A 385 15.41 2.66 -3.24
N SER A 386 14.74 1.51 -3.10
CA SER A 386 13.47 1.27 -3.79
C SER A 386 12.30 1.80 -2.96
N ILE A 387 11.86 1.05 -1.93
CA ILE A 387 10.73 1.39 -1.05
C ILE A 387 10.79 0.65 0.28
N GLY A 388 10.06 1.13 1.28
CA GLY A 388 9.81 0.38 2.51
C GLY A 388 10.88 0.57 3.59
N PRO A 389 10.61 0.09 4.82
CA PRO A 389 11.41 0.37 6.00
C PRO A 389 12.86 -0.14 5.92
N LEU A 390 13.14 -1.18 5.12
CA LEU A 390 14.50 -1.68 4.85
C LEU A 390 15.28 -0.86 3.82
N GLU A 391 14.59 -0.09 3.00
CA GLU A 391 15.21 0.66 1.92
C GLU A 391 15.28 2.16 2.25
N TYR A 392 14.37 2.67 3.09
CA TYR A 392 14.28 4.11 3.40
C TYR A 392 15.44 4.68 4.23
N CYS A 393 15.51 6.01 4.27
CA CYS A 393 16.64 6.83 4.70
C CYS A 393 17.44 6.27 5.86
N GLY A 394 18.72 5.99 5.59
CA GLY A 394 19.77 5.83 6.57
C GLY A 394 20.34 4.42 6.71
N ASN A 395 20.16 3.51 5.76
CA ASN A 395 20.87 2.23 5.73
C ASN A 395 22.32 2.34 6.25
N GLY A 396 22.75 1.35 7.03
CA GLY A 396 24.10 1.34 7.56
C GLY A 396 25.17 1.47 6.49
N HIS A 397 25.87 2.60 6.50
CA HIS A 397 27.04 2.87 5.69
C HIS A 397 28.29 2.74 6.53
N ILE A 398 29.31 2.10 5.96
CA ILE A 398 30.65 2.12 6.53
C ILE A 398 31.31 3.42 6.07
N VAL A 399 31.61 4.30 7.01
CA VAL A 399 32.37 5.53 6.80
C VAL A 399 33.74 5.37 7.42
N HIS A 400 34.79 5.81 6.73
CA HIS A 400 36.14 5.76 7.27
C HIS A 400 36.50 7.13 7.87
N LEU A 401 36.73 7.17 9.18
CA LEU A 401 37.28 8.32 9.88
C LEU A 401 38.78 8.06 10.08
N GLY A 402 39.59 8.52 9.13
CA GLY A 402 41.00 8.09 9.01
C GLY A 402 41.09 6.63 8.58
N ASN A 403 41.84 5.82 9.33
CA ASN A 403 41.99 4.36 9.08
C ASN A 403 40.95 3.50 9.82
N ILE A 404 40.01 4.10 10.55
CA ILE A 404 39.05 3.37 11.39
C ILE A 404 37.69 3.35 10.69
N PRO A 405 37.13 2.17 10.34
CA PRO A 405 35.77 2.06 9.84
C PRO A 405 34.78 2.33 10.98
N GLN A 406 33.79 3.18 10.70
CA GLN A 406 32.71 3.55 11.60
C GLN A 406 31.37 3.31 10.91
N TYR A 407 30.41 2.74 11.63
CA TYR A 407 29.08 2.47 11.09
C TYR A 407 28.16 3.67 11.33
N VAL A 408 27.57 4.22 10.26
CA VAL A 408 26.59 5.32 10.31
C VAL A 408 25.29 4.80 9.72
N SER A 409 24.17 4.76 10.46
CA SER A 409 23.01 3.93 10.08
C SER A 409 21.64 4.41 10.64
N CYS A 410 20.51 3.77 10.27
CA CYS A 410 19.09 4.06 10.53
C CYS A 410 18.32 2.79 10.94
N VAL A 411 17.26 2.81 11.75
CA VAL A 411 16.13 1.89 12.04
C VAL A 411 14.83 2.60 11.71
N THR A 412 13.83 1.91 11.20
CA THR A 412 12.46 2.45 11.16
C THR A 412 11.68 1.87 12.33
N LEU A 413 11.24 2.70 13.29
CA LEU A 413 10.20 2.34 14.24
C LEU A 413 8.85 2.85 13.71
N LEU A 414 8.05 1.96 13.12
CA LEU A 414 6.64 2.21 12.90
C LEU A 414 5.88 1.76 14.15
N ARG A 415 5.20 2.68 14.82
CA ARG A 415 4.12 2.44 15.77
C ARG A 415 2.95 3.30 15.36
#